data_AF-A0A382ZWN4-F1
#
_entry.id   AF-A0A382ZWN4-F1
#
_cell.length_a   1.000
_cell.length_b   1.000
_cell.length_c   1.000
_cell.angle_alpha   90.00
_cell.angle_beta   90.00
_cell.angle_gamma   90.00
#
_symmetry.space_group_name_H-M   'P 1'
#
loop_
_entity.id
_entity.type
_entity.pdbx_description
1 polymer ?
#
loop_
_entity_poly.entity_id
_entity_poly.type
_entity_poly.pdbx_seq_one_letter_code
_entity_poly.pdbx_strand_id
1 'polypeptide(L)'
;ALFFTLFGTILGGIWADQSWGRFWGWDPKENGALLIVMWHIMMIHMRLTGKVKPEGFALGLIMNNIVVMMAWFGVNLLNVGLHSYGFTSGIAWNLVLFTAFELMTGFGTYYWAKLRKKSIALPATIN
;
A
#
# COMPACT_ATOMS: atom_id res chain seq x y z
N ALA A 1 -3.39 6.06 9.39
CA ALA A 1 -2.32 5.46 8.56
C ALA A 1 -1.29 6.51 8.13
N LEU A 2 -1.66 7.54 7.35
CA LEU A 2 -0.72 8.59 6.90
C LEU A 2 0.10 9.22 8.04
N PHE A 3 -0.53 9.56 9.16
CA PHE A 3 0.18 10.08 10.34
C PHE A 3 1.33 9.16 10.76
N PHE A 4 1.04 7.89 11.03
CA PHE A 4 2.05 6.93 11.45
C PHE A 4 3.10 6.65 10.38
N THR A 5 2.73 6.57 9.10
CA THR A 5 3.70 6.30 8.04
C THR A 5 4.62 7.50 7.81
N LEU A 6 4.10 8.73 7.88
CA LEU A 6 4.90 9.95 7.72
C LEU A 6 5.87 10.12 8.89
N PHE A 7 5.35 10.14 10.12
CA PHE A 7 6.19 10.29 11.31
C PHE A 7 7.13 9.10 11.49
N GLY A 8 6.67 7.88 11.22
CA GLY A 8 7.51 6.68 11.26
C GLY A 8 8.66 6.75 10.24
N THR A 9 8.43 7.27 9.04
CA THR A 9 9.49 7.45 8.04
C THR A 9 10.52 8.49 8.49
N ILE A 10 10.06 9.62 9.05
CA ILE A 10 10.96 10.67 9.57
C ILE A 10 11.78 10.15 10.76
N LEU A 11 11.12 9.50 11.72
CA LEU A 11 11.78 8.91 12.88
C LEU A 11 12.77 7.81 12.47
N GLY A 12 12.44 7.02 11.45
CA GLY A 12 13.34 6.05 10.84
C GLY A 12 14.59 6.71 10.25
N GLY A 13 14.45 7.84 9.55
CA GLY A 13 15.58 8.62 9.05
C GLY A 13 16.47 9.20 10.16
N ILE A 14 15.87 9.70 11.25
CA ILE A 14 16.63 10.16 12.43
C ILE A 14 17.45 9.02 13.04
N TRP A 15 16.84 7.83 13.17
CA TRP A 15 17.54 6.66 13.67
C TRP A 15 18.66 6.19 12.73
N ALA A 16 18.45 6.25 11.40
CA ALA A 16 19.47 5.92 10.41
C ALA A 16 20.67 6.87 10.48
N ASP A 17 20.43 8.16 10.73
CA ASP A 17 21.50 9.15 10.93
C ASP A 17 22.39 8.80 12.12
N GLN A 18 21.78 8.42 13.24
CA GLN A 18 22.49 8.01 14.45
C GLN A 18 23.21 6.66 14.30
N SER A 19 22.70 5.76 13.47
CA SER A 19 23.22 4.39 13.33
C SER A 19 24.29 4.26 12.25
N TRP A 20 24.13 4.98 11.13
CA TRP A 20 24.93 4.83 9.93
C TRP A 20 25.53 6.15 9.42
N GLY A 21 25.33 7.26 10.13
CA GLY A 21 25.89 8.57 9.81
C GLY A 21 25.22 9.27 8.63
N ARG A 22 24.00 8.85 8.24
CA ARG A 22 23.20 9.52 7.21
C ARG A 22 21.70 9.39 7.46
N PHE A 23 20.97 10.49 7.30
CA PHE A 23 19.50 10.52 7.41
C PHE A 23 18.77 9.72 6.32
N TRP A 24 19.30 9.72 5.09
CA TRP A 24 18.70 9.07 3.93
C TRP A 24 19.78 8.73 2.89
N GLY A 25 19.60 7.66 2.13
CA GLY A 25 20.50 7.21 1.08
C GLY A 25 19.85 6.41 -0.05
N TRP A 26 18.53 6.53 -0.25
CA TRP A 26 17.79 6.03 -1.41
C TRP A 26 17.84 4.52 -1.61
N ASP A 27 18.09 3.75 -0.54
CA ASP A 27 18.04 2.29 -0.65
C ASP A 27 16.58 1.80 -0.77
N PRO A 28 16.34 0.56 -1.23
CA PRO A 28 14.99 0.09 -1.51
C PRO A 28 14.01 0.16 -0.34
N LYS A 29 14.48 0.07 0.92
CA LYS A 29 13.60 0.17 2.09
C LYS A 29 13.16 1.60 2.34
N GLU A 30 14.09 2.53 2.26
CA GLU A 30 13.82 3.96 2.36
C GLU A 30 12.85 4.39 1.24
N ASN A 31 13.09 3.96 0.00
CA ASN A 31 12.19 4.24 -1.13
C ASN A 31 10.81 3.59 -0.95
N GLY A 32 10.75 2.39 -0.38
CA GLY A 32 9.49 1.72 -0.04
C GLY A 32 8.68 2.49 1.00
N ALA A 33 9.33 2.99 2.06
CA ALA A 33 8.70 3.82 3.08
C ALA A 33 8.14 5.13 2.48
N LEU A 34 8.93 5.80 1.63
CA LEU A 34 8.50 7.00 0.93
C LEU A 34 7.29 6.75 0.02
N LEU A 35 7.29 5.64 -0.72
CA LEU A 35 6.20 5.31 -1.64
C LEU A 35 4.88 5.06 -0.90
N ILE A 36 4.91 4.42 0.28
CA ILE A 36 3.72 4.26 1.14
C ILE A 36 3.15 5.61 1.57
N VAL A 37 4.01 6.56 1.98
CA VAL A 37 3.59 7.91 2.36
C VAL A 37 2.96 8.64 1.18
N MET A 38 3.63 8.62 0.03
CA MET A 38 3.13 9.25 -1.20
C MET A 38 1.79 8.65 -1.64
N TRP A 39 1.62 7.32 -1.55
CA TRP A 39 0.36 6.66 -1.89
C TRP A 39 -0.79 7.13 -1.01
N HIS A 40 -0.57 7.22 0.31
CA HIS A 40 -1.59 7.74 1.23
C HIS A 40 -1.96 9.20 0.92
N ILE A 41 -0.97 10.06 0.67
CA ILE A 41 -1.22 11.47 0.30
C ILE A 41 -2.04 11.53 -0.99
N MET A 42 -1.66 10.75 -2.02
CA MET A 42 -2.38 10.68 -3.29
C MET A 42 -3.83 10.25 -3.09
N MET A 43 -4.08 9.17 -2.33
CA MET A 43 -5.45 8.68 -2.08
C MET A 43 -6.30 9.70 -1.33
N ILE A 44 -5.74 10.35 -0.31
CA ILE A 44 -6.44 11.40 0.45
C ILE A 44 -6.73 12.60 -0.46
N HIS A 45 -5.76 13.05 -1.25
CA HIS A 45 -5.95 14.15 -2.20
C HIS A 45 -7.05 13.83 -3.22
N MET A 46 -7.07 12.62 -3.78
CA MET A 46 -8.12 12.18 -4.70
C MET A 46 -9.51 12.12 -4.04
N ARG A 47 -9.57 11.79 -2.75
CA ARG A 47 -10.83 11.78 -1.99
C ARG A 47 -11.33 13.18 -1.68
N LEU A 48 -10.44 14.08 -1.27
CA LEU A 48 -10.77 15.47 -0.95
C LEU A 48 -11.21 16.26 -2.20
N THR A 49 -10.58 15.98 -3.35
CA THR A 49 -10.94 16.61 -4.63
C THR A 49 -12.15 15.97 -5.31
N GLY A 50 -12.78 14.96 -4.70
CA GLY A 50 -13.95 14.28 -5.25
C GLY A 50 -13.68 13.42 -6.50
N LYS A 51 -12.41 13.23 -6.88
CA LYS A 51 -12.03 12.43 -8.06
C LYS A 51 -12.29 10.94 -7.89
N VAL A 52 -12.31 10.45 -6.64
CA VAL A 52 -12.48 9.02 -6.34
C VAL A 52 -13.67 8.78 -5.41
N LYS A 53 -14.59 7.92 -5.85
CA LYS A 53 -15.76 7.46 -5.07
C LYS A 53 -15.32 6.52 -3.92
N PRO A 54 -16.16 6.29 -2.89
CA PRO A 54 -15.84 5.41 -1.76
C PRO A 54 -15.29 4.03 -2.14
N GLU A 55 -15.90 3.38 -3.11
CA GLU A 55 -15.48 2.10 -3.67
C GLU A 55 -14.06 2.14 -4.27
N GLY A 56 -13.74 3.19 -5.04
CA GLY A 56 -12.40 3.36 -5.59
C GLY A 56 -11.36 3.75 -4.53
N PHE A 57 -11.78 4.47 -3.49
CA PHE A 57 -10.92 4.82 -2.37
C PHE A 57 -10.54 3.58 -1.56
N ALA A 58 -11.51 2.72 -1.27
CA ALA A 58 -11.29 1.45 -0.60
C ALA A 58 -10.35 0.54 -1.43
N LEU A 59 -10.60 0.40 -2.74
CA LEU A 59 -9.71 -0.36 -3.62
C LEU A 59 -8.28 0.18 -3.61
N GLY A 60 -8.11 1.51 -3.67
CA GLY A 60 -6.78 2.12 -3.62
C GLY A 60 -6.05 1.90 -2.29
N LEU A 61 -6.77 1.77 -1.17
CA LEU A 61 -6.15 1.39 0.11
C LEU A 61 -5.78 -0.10 0.17
N ILE A 62 -6.55 -0.98 -0.48
CA ILE A 62 -6.18 -2.40 -0.63
C ILE A 62 -4.90 -2.52 -1.46
N MET A 63 -4.79 -1.77 -2.57
CA MET A 63 -3.56 -1.73 -3.37
C MET A 63 -2.35 -1.21 -2.59
N ASN A 64 -2.57 -0.30 -1.64
CA ASN A 64 -1.51 0.17 -0.75
C ASN A 64 -0.98 -0.94 0.18
N ASN A 65 -1.79 -1.92 0.58
CA ASN A 65 -1.29 -3.05 1.38
C ASN A 65 -0.25 -3.87 0.60
N ILE A 66 -0.47 -4.06 -0.71
CA ILE A 66 0.49 -4.73 -1.59
C ILE A 66 1.82 -3.98 -1.60
N VAL A 67 1.77 -2.65 -1.72
CA VAL A 67 2.94 -1.78 -1.64
C VAL A 67 3.67 -1.94 -0.29
N VAL A 68 2.93 -1.94 0.83
CA VAL A 68 3.50 -2.13 2.16
C VAL A 68 4.24 -3.46 2.27
N MET A 69 3.63 -4.56 1.80
CA MET A 69 4.27 -5.88 1.81
C MET A 69 5.51 -5.93 0.92
N MET A 70 5.49 -5.25 -0.24
CA MET A 70 6.65 -5.16 -1.12
C MET A 70 7.80 -4.38 -0.46
N ALA A 71 7.49 -3.25 0.19
CA ALA A 71 8.46 -2.44 0.92
C ALA A 71 9.06 -3.17 2.14
N TRP A 72 8.30 -4.07 2.77
CA TRP A 72 8.77 -4.84 3.93
C TRP A 72 9.54 -6.09 3.53
N PHE A 73 8.98 -6.93 2.68
CA PHE A 73 9.53 -8.25 2.35
C PHE A 73 10.12 -8.32 0.96
N GLY A 74 9.53 -7.63 -0.03
CA GLY A 74 9.95 -7.71 -1.43
C GLY A 74 11.35 -7.13 -1.66
N VAL A 75 11.65 -6.02 -1.02
CA VAL A 75 12.99 -5.39 -1.07
C VAL A 75 14.10 -6.29 -0.53
N ASN A 76 13.80 -7.22 0.39
CA ASN A 76 14.79 -8.17 0.91
C ASN A 76 15.25 -9.16 -0.17
N LEU A 77 14.41 -9.42 -1.18
CA LEU A 77 14.78 -10.28 -2.32
C LEU A 77 15.83 -9.64 -3.23
N LEU A 78 15.99 -8.30 -3.17
CA LEU A 78 16.97 -7.58 -3.97
C LEU A 78 18.39 -7.72 -3.43
N ASN A 79 18.57 -8.15 -2.17
CA ASN A 79 19.85 -8.32 -1.49
C ASN A 79 20.80 -7.10 -1.59
N VAL A 80 20.26 -5.88 -1.61
CA VAL A 80 21.04 -4.63 -1.74
C VAL A 80 20.71 -3.65 -0.62
N GLY A 81 21.70 -2.84 -0.25
CA GLY A 81 21.58 -1.80 0.77
C GLY A 81 21.84 -2.30 2.20
N LEU A 82 21.98 -1.34 3.12
CA LEU A 82 22.27 -1.59 4.54
C LEU A 82 21.12 -2.29 5.29
N HIS A 83 19.97 -2.47 4.64
CA HIS A 83 18.79 -3.11 5.18
C HIS A 83 18.59 -4.55 4.67
N SER A 84 19.57 -5.09 3.95
CA SER A 84 19.52 -6.45 3.40
C SER A 84 19.83 -7.51 4.46
N TYR A 85 18.92 -7.68 5.41
CA TYR A 85 18.99 -8.74 6.42
C TYR A 85 17.64 -9.47 6.50
N GLY A 86 17.67 -10.80 6.49
CA GLY A 86 16.47 -11.63 6.64
C GLY A 86 16.49 -12.91 5.82
N PHE A 87 15.69 -13.89 6.22
CA PHE A 87 15.55 -15.15 5.50
C PHE A 87 14.84 -14.92 4.16
N THR A 88 15.47 -15.31 3.04
CA THR A 88 14.89 -15.14 1.69
C THR A 88 14.07 -16.35 1.22
N SER A 89 14.16 -17.48 1.94
CA SER A 89 13.46 -18.71 1.57
C SER A 89 11.95 -18.54 1.71
N GLY A 90 11.20 -18.85 0.64
CA GLY A 90 9.74 -18.82 0.63
C GLY A 90 9.10 -17.42 0.56
N ILE A 91 9.85 -16.33 0.75
CA ILE A 91 9.30 -14.96 0.69
C ILE A 91 8.64 -14.66 -0.65
N ALA A 92 9.29 -15.02 -1.76
CA ALA A 92 8.76 -14.74 -3.09
C ALA A 92 7.38 -15.39 -3.31
N TRP A 93 7.23 -16.66 -2.93
CA TRP A 93 5.96 -17.37 -3.03
C TRP A 93 4.89 -16.77 -2.13
N ASN A 94 5.23 -16.44 -0.88
CA ASN A 94 4.30 -15.81 0.04
C ASN A 94 3.83 -14.44 -0.46
N LEU A 95 4.73 -13.63 -1.04
CA LEU A 95 4.40 -12.34 -1.63
C LEU A 95 3.49 -12.48 -2.85
N VAL A 96 3.75 -13.44 -3.73
CA VAL A 96 2.89 -13.71 -4.89
C VAL A 96 1.49 -14.14 -4.43
N LEU A 97 1.40 -15.07 -3.49
CA LEU A 97 0.12 -15.53 -2.93
C LEU A 97 -0.65 -14.40 -2.26
N PHE A 98 0.02 -13.60 -1.42
CA PHE A 98 -0.57 -12.44 -0.78
C PHE A 98 -1.07 -11.42 -1.82
N THR A 99 -0.25 -11.12 -2.82
CA THR A 99 -0.61 -10.16 -3.88
C THR A 99 -1.81 -10.65 -4.68
N ALA A 100 -1.83 -11.92 -5.08
CA ALA A 100 -2.97 -12.51 -5.78
C ALA A 100 -4.25 -12.47 -4.94
N PHE A 101 -4.14 -12.77 -3.64
CA PHE A 101 -5.26 -12.71 -2.70
C PHE A 101 -5.81 -11.29 -2.53
N GLU A 102 -4.95 -10.27 -2.32
CA GLU A 102 -5.36 -8.87 -2.21
C GLU A 102 -5.97 -8.35 -3.51
N LEU A 103 -5.43 -8.71 -4.67
CA LEU A 103 -6.03 -8.34 -5.96
C LEU A 103 -7.42 -8.95 -6.13
N MET A 104 -7.55 -10.24 -5.84
CA MET A 104 -8.83 -10.95 -5.93
C MET A 104 -9.89 -10.35 -5.01
N THR A 105 -9.55 -10.13 -3.75
CA THR A 105 -10.47 -9.55 -2.75
C THR A 105 -10.77 -8.07 -3.03
N GLY A 106 -9.76 -7.30 -3.44
CA GLY A 106 -9.90 -5.89 -3.80
C GLY A 106 -10.81 -5.66 -4.99
N PHE A 107 -10.53 -6.30 -6.12
CA PHE A 107 -11.40 -6.19 -7.29
C PHE A 107 -12.76 -6.82 -7.05
N GLY A 108 -12.82 -7.96 -6.35
CA GLY A 108 -14.07 -8.62 -5.99
C GLY A 108 -15.01 -7.70 -5.21
N THR A 109 -14.50 -7.07 -4.13
CA THR A 109 -15.28 -6.13 -3.32
C THR A 109 -15.63 -4.84 -4.08
N TYR A 110 -14.74 -4.34 -4.93
CA TYR A 110 -15.00 -3.17 -5.79
C TYR A 110 -16.17 -3.41 -6.76
N TYR A 111 -16.13 -4.51 -7.53
CA TYR A 111 -17.18 -4.84 -8.48
C TYR A 111 -18.48 -5.20 -7.77
N TRP A 112 -18.42 -5.94 -6.66
CA TRP A 112 -19.58 -6.24 -5.84
C TRP A 112 -20.29 -4.98 -5.32
N ALA A 113 -19.54 -4.00 -4.79
CA ALA A 113 -20.10 -2.74 -4.33
C ALA A 113 -20.76 -1.95 -5.47
N LYS A 114 -20.15 -1.95 -6.67
CA LYS A 114 -20.69 -1.29 -7.85
C LYS A 114 -21.99 -1.95 -8.35
N LEU A 115 -22.05 -3.28 -8.34
CA LEU A 115 -23.25 -4.04 -8.69
C LEU A 115 -24.40 -3.79 -7.70
N ARG A 116 -24.12 -3.78 -6.40
CA ARG A 116 -25.14 -3.47 -5.37
C ARG A 116 -25.73 -2.08 -5.52
N LYS A 117 -24.90 -1.05 -5.79
CA LYS A 117 -25.40 0.30 -6.07
C LYS A 117 -26.31 0.36 -7.30
N LYS A 118 -25.98 -0.39 -8.36
CA LYS A 118 -26.83 -0.48 -9.55
C LYS A 118 -28.18 -1.16 -9.24
N SER A 119 -28.17 -2.23 -8.45
CA SER A 119 -29.38 -2.94 -8.03
C SER A 119 -30.33 -2.09 -7.18
N ILE A 120 -29.79 -1.26 -6.28
CA ILE A 120 -30.59 -0.35 -5.43
C ILE A 120 -31.14 0.84 -6.24
N ALA A 121 -30.42 1.26 -7.28
CA ALA A 121 -30.82 2.38 -8.14
C ALA A 121 -31.88 2.00 -9.20
N LEU A 122 -32.18 0.71 -9.39
CA LEU A 122 -33.31 0.28 -10.20
C LEU A 122 -34.58 0.45 -9.35
N PRO A 123 -35.50 1.36 -9.73
CA PRO A 123 -36.70 1.57 -8.96
C PRO A 123 -37.56 0.29 -8.96
N ALA A 124 -38.12 -0.03 -7.80
CA ALA A 124 -39.22 -0.98 -7.64
C ALA A 124 -40.46 -0.48 -8.41
N THR A 125 -40.39 -0.48 -9.73
CA THR A 125 -41.41 0.00 -10.69
C THR A 125 -41.90 -1.11 -11.60
N ILE A 126 -41.73 -2.36 -11.19
CA ILE A 126 -42.44 -3.47 -11.82
C ILE A 126 -43.12 -4.24 -10.69
N ASN A 127 -44.46 -4.11 -10.71
CA ASN A 127 -45.51 -4.67 -9.85
C ASN A 127 -46.01 -3.76 -8.73
#